data_AF-A0A7S3F5I3-F1
#
_entry.id   AF-A0A7S3F5I3-F1
#
_cell.length_a   1.000
_cell.length_b   1.000
_cell.length_c   1.000
_cell.angle_alpha   90.00
_cell.angle_beta   90.00
_cell.angle_gamma   90.00
#
_symmetry.space_group_name_H-M   'P 1'
#
loop_
_entity.id
_entity.type
_entity.pdbx_description
1 polymer ?
#
loop_
_entity_poly.entity_id
_entity_poly.type
_entity_poly.pdbx_seq_one_letter_code
_entity_poly.pdbx_strand_id
1 'polypeptide(L)'
;MLVPDGTIRFLGALLFGELVLWDLPSALFVPRLRRPDMLLHHAALAIGPAYVAMAQLPVFYYSWFIGLSEASTVPFCLNELGAYAHDALLESDPKDSRLGGIARWRDTSQVAAAVAFVAIRVVGWAWACFLLLRDTLRVLPLVPLSGPRGLLKLQLGFALGFYSLQLYWFSKLVRYTLSQGFGGSRTD
;
A
#
# COMPACT_ATOMS: atom_id res chain seq x y z
N MET A 1 -0.06 1.62 22.45
CA MET A 1 -1.26 1.39 23.30
C MET A 1 -2.47 1.27 22.39
N LEU A 2 -3.33 0.27 22.58
CA LEU A 2 -4.54 0.07 21.76
C LEU A 2 -5.72 0.87 22.38
N VAL A 3 -5.72 2.21 22.28
CA VAL A 3 -6.72 3.09 22.94
C VAL A 3 -7.63 3.78 21.92
N PRO A 4 -8.97 3.73 22.07
CA PRO A 4 -9.92 4.23 21.06
C PRO A 4 -9.64 5.65 20.58
N ASP A 5 -9.52 5.82 19.27
CA ASP A 5 -9.31 7.11 18.60
C ASP A 5 -10.40 7.30 17.54
N GLY A 6 -11.18 8.38 17.68
CA GLY A 6 -12.25 8.74 16.76
C GLY A 6 -11.74 9.04 15.34
N THR A 7 -10.54 9.61 15.22
CA THR A 7 -9.92 9.91 13.92
C THR A 7 -9.58 8.64 13.16
N ILE A 8 -8.96 7.65 13.83
CA ILE A 8 -8.62 6.36 13.21
C ILE A 8 -9.89 5.61 12.78
N ARG A 9 -10.93 5.64 13.61
CA ARG A 9 -12.22 5.01 13.25
C ARG A 9 -12.84 5.66 12.03
N PHE A 10 -12.80 6.98 11.94
CA PHE A 10 -13.29 7.73 10.79
C PHE A 10 -12.48 7.41 9.53
N LEU A 11 -11.15 7.43 9.61
CA LEU A 11 -10.27 7.07 8.49
C LEU A 11 -10.47 5.62 8.03
N GLY A 12 -10.65 4.70 8.98
CA GLY A 12 -10.99 3.31 8.69
C GLY A 12 -12.33 3.17 7.98
N ALA A 13 -13.36 3.91 8.41
CA ALA A 13 -14.66 3.92 7.74
C ALA A 13 -14.58 4.50 6.32
N LEU A 14 -13.82 5.57 6.14
CA LEU A 14 -13.60 6.20 4.83
C LEU A 14 -12.89 5.24 3.88
N LEU A 15 -11.77 4.64 4.30
CA LEU A 15 -11.03 3.67 3.49
C LEU A 15 -11.86 2.42 3.21
N PHE A 16 -12.64 1.95 4.18
CA PHE A 16 -13.55 0.81 3.96
C PHE A 16 -14.60 1.13 2.90
N GLY A 17 -15.20 2.33 2.97
CA GLY A 17 -16.16 2.81 1.98
C GLY A 17 -15.54 2.92 0.58
N GLU A 18 -14.36 3.53 0.47
CA GLU A 18 -13.59 3.61 -0.77
C GLU A 18 -13.35 2.21 -1.37
N LEU A 19 -12.82 1.28 -0.58
CA LEU A 19 -12.48 -0.05 -1.08
C LEU A 19 -13.72 -0.84 -1.55
N VAL A 20 -14.82 -0.78 -0.81
CA VAL A 20 -16.02 -1.59 -1.07
C VAL A 20 -16.93 -0.95 -2.13
N LEU A 21 -17.04 0.37 -2.15
CA LEU A 21 -17.96 1.09 -3.04
C LEU A 21 -17.28 1.58 -4.32
N TRP A 22 -15.95 1.69 -4.33
CA TRP A 22 -15.20 2.18 -5.48
C TRP A 22 -14.18 1.18 -5.99
N ASP A 23 -13.15 0.83 -5.23
CA ASP A 23 -12.00 0.07 -5.76
C ASP A 23 -12.36 -1.36 -6.18
N LEU A 24 -13.08 -2.10 -5.33
CA LEU A 24 -13.52 -3.46 -5.66
C LEU A 24 -14.49 -3.48 -6.84
N PRO A 25 -15.56 -2.64 -6.87
CA PRO A 25 -16.40 -2.51 -8.05
C PRO A 25 -15.60 -2.15 -9.31
N SER A 26 -14.70 -1.16 -9.23
CA SER A 26 -13.89 -0.72 -10.38
C SER A 26 -12.99 -1.85 -10.88
N ALA A 27 -12.35 -2.58 -9.97
CA ALA A 27 -11.53 -3.74 -10.29
C ALA A 27 -12.36 -4.86 -10.93
N LEU A 28 -13.63 -5.03 -10.55
CA LEU A 28 -14.53 -6.00 -11.15
C LEU A 28 -15.12 -5.54 -12.49
N PHE A 29 -15.40 -4.25 -12.68
CA PHE A 29 -16.04 -3.75 -13.91
C PHE A 29 -15.04 -3.43 -15.01
N VAL A 30 -13.81 -3.02 -14.68
CA VAL A 30 -12.77 -2.67 -15.66
C VAL A 30 -11.83 -3.87 -15.86
N PRO A 31 -11.84 -4.55 -17.03
CA PRO A 31 -11.09 -5.79 -17.21
C PRO A 31 -9.58 -5.69 -16.96
N ARG A 32 -8.97 -4.54 -17.28
CA ARG A 32 -7.54 -4.28 -17.05
C ARG A 32 -7.17 -4.26 -15.56
N LEU A 33 -8.13 -4.01 -14.67
CA LEU A 33 -7.94 -3.92 -13.23
C LEU A 33 -8.21 -5.25 -12.50
N ARG A 34 -8.70 -6.29 -13.19
CA ARG A 34 -9.06 -7.61 -12.61
C ARG A 34 -7.87 -8.50 -12.23
N ARG A 35 -6.72 -7.90 -11.95
CA ARG A 35 -5.53 -8.67 -11.58
C ARG A 35 -5.75 -9.33 -10.22
N PRO A 36 -5.52 -10.65 -10.10
CA PRO A 36 -5.87 -11.39 -8.88
C PRO A 36 -5.09 -10.90 -7.66
N ASP A 37 -3.84 -10.44 -7.84
CA ASP A 37 -3.04 -9.84 -6.76
C ASP A 37 -3.67 -8.53 -6.24
N MET A 38 -4.24 -7.70 -7.12
CA MET A 38 -4.90 -6.45 -6.74
C MET A 38 -6.25 -6.67 -6.08
N LEU A 39 -7.08 -7.59 -6.62
CA LEU A 39 -8.36 -7.93 -6.02
C LEU A 39 -8.19 -8.51 -4.61
N LEU A 40 -7.23 -9.40 -4.43
CA LEU A 40 -6.92 -9.96 -3.11
C LEU A 40 -6.39 -8.88 -2.17
N HIS A 41 -5.54 -7.98 -2.66
CA HIS A 41 -5.03 -6.85 -1.88
C HIS A 41 -6.18 -5.95 -1.36
N HIS A 42 -7.07 -5.48 -2.24
CA HIS A 42 -8.18 -4.60 -1.85
C HIS A 42 -9.18 -5.31 -0.94
N ALA A 43 -9.52 -6.57 -1.22
CA ALA A 43 -10.41 -7.35 -0.36
C ALA A 43 -9.81 -7.57 1.03
N ALA A 44 -8.51 -7.92 1.09
CA ALA A 44 -7.79 -8.03 2.35
C ALA A 44 -7.71 -6.69 3.08
N LEU A 45 -7.56 -5.57 2.34
CA LEU A 45 -7.43 -4.23 2.93
C LEU A 45 -8.76 -3.79 3.51
N ALA A 46 -9.87 -4.12 2.85
CA ALA A 46 -11.22 -3.81 3.31
C ALA A 46 -11.57 -4.60 4.57
N ILE A 47 -11.36 -5.93 4.56
CA ILE A 47 -11.75 -6.81 5.66
C ILE A 47 -10.79 -6.69 6.86
N GLY A 48 -9.50 -6.57 6.59
CA GLY A 48 -8.48 -6.47 7.60
C GLY A 48 -8.41 -5.05 8.16
N PRO A 49 -7.49 -4.22 7.65
CA PRO A 49 -7.29 -2.90 8.21
C PRO A 49 -8.55 -2.01 8.17
N ALA A 50 -9.24 -1.98 7.04
CA ALA A 50 -10.48 -1.23 6.80
C ALA A 50 -11.49 -1.33 7.95
N TYR A 51 -12.07 -2.53 8.00
CA TYR A 51 -13.13 -2.91 8.89
C TYR A 51 -12.68 -3.00 10.35
N VAL A 52 -11.47 -3.51 10.62
CA VAL A 52 -10.99 -3.64 12.01
C VAL A 52 -10.74 -2.26 12.65
N ALA A 53 -10.20 -1.28 11.92
CA ALA A 53 -10.07 0.11 12.40
C ALA A 53 -11.44 0.72 12.68
N MET A 54 -12.37 0.59 11.74
CA MET A 54 -13.72 1.13 11.86
C MET A 54 -14.45 0.53 13.07
N ALA A 55 -14.38 -0.81 13.20
CA ALA A 55 -15.24 -1.58 14.08
C ALA A 55 -14.89 -1.39 15.56
N GLN A 56 -13.60 -1.39 15.97
CA GLN A 56 -13.25 -1.23 17.39
C GLN A 56 -11.76 -1.23 17.76
N LEU A 57 -10.80 -1.30 16.82
CA LEU A 57 -9.39 -1.44 17.17
C LEU A 57 -8.55 -0.21 16.79
N PRO A 58 -8.29 0.67 17.77
CA PRO A 58 -7.49 1.86 17.62
C PRO A 58 -6.03 1.46 17.76
N VAL A 59 -5.50 1.06 16.64
CA VAL A 59 -4.12 0.65 16.61
C VAL A 59 -3.36 1.88 16.16
N PHE A 60 -2.48 2.44 16.99
CA PHE A 60 -1.53 3.48 16.56
C PHE A 60 -0.85 3.10 15.22
N TYR A 61 -0.67 1.80 14.97
CA TYR A 61 -0.18 1.24 13.72
C TYR A 61 -1.10 1.54 12.51
N TYR A 62 -2.37 1.93 12.65
CA TYR A 62 -3.24 2.34 11.55
C TYR A 62 -2.79 3.62 10.86
N SER A 63 -2.40 4.65 11.62
CA SER A 63 -1.83 5.86 11.03
C SER A 63 -0.55 5.54 10.26
N TRP A 64 0.16 4.49 10.67
CA TRP A 64 1.32 3.97 9.94
C TRP A 64 0.89 3.22 8.66
N PHE A 65 -0.03 2.25 8.75
CA PHE A 65 -0.48 1.40 7.63
C PHE A 65 -1.31 2.15 6.59
N ILE A 66 -2.20 3.06 6.99
CA ILE A 66 -3.08 3.82 6.10
C ILE A 66 -2.49 5.19 5.76
N GLY A 67 -1.69 5.78 6.66
CA GLY A 67 -1.10 7.10 6.44
C GLY A 67 0.28 7.03 5.80
N LEU A 68 1.30 6.71 6.60
CA LEU A 68 2.70 6.75 6.15
C LEU A 68 2.96 5.78 5.00
N SER A 69 2.37 4.59 5.08
CA SER A 69 2.53 3.58 4.05
C SER A 69 1.91 4.04 2.74
N GLU A 70 0.67 4.54 2.72
CA GLU A 70 0.07 5.04 1.48
C GLU A 70 0.75 6.30 0.94
N ALA A 71 1.22 7.19 1.82
CA ALA A 71 2.05 8.32 1.42
C ALA A 71 3.35 7.88 0.71
N SER A 72 3.89 6.71 1.05
CA SER A 72 5.08 6.16 0.36
C SER A 72 4.82 5.78 -1.10
N THR A 73 3.56 5.70 -1.53
CA THR A 73 3.16 5.46 -2.92
C THR A 73 3.23 6.75 -3.77
N VAL A 74 3.22 7.94 -3.15
CA VAL A 74 3.22 9.21 -3.89
C VAL A 74 4.40 9.32 -4.88
N PRO A 75 5.66 9.05 -4.50
CA PRO A 75 6.77 9.10 -5.44
C PRO A 75 6.61 8.11 -6.62
N PHE A 76 5.95 6.97 -6.38
CA PHE A 76 5.65 5.99 -7.42
C PHE A 76 4.63 6.53 -8.42
N CYS A 77 3.54 7.15 -7.95
CA CYS A 77 2.56 7.81 -8.84
C CYS A 77 3.21 8.94 -9.67
N LEU A 78 4.12 9.72 -9.07
CA LEU A 78 4.86 10.76 -9.80
C LEU A 78 5.76 10.15 -10.88
N ASN A 79 6.40 9.01 -10.61
CA ASN A 79 7.17 8.29 -11.62
C ASN A 79 6.29 7.83 -12.79
N GLU A 80 5.12 7.23 -12.52
CA GLU A 80 4.20 6.78 -13.58
C GLU A 80 3.66 7.94 -14.42
N LEU A 81 3.28 9.05 -13.77
CA LEU A 81 2.88 10.28 -14.47
C LEU A 81 4.01 10.82 -15.35
N GLY A 82 5.26 10.78 -14.86
CA GLY A 82 6.43 11.20 -15.61
C GLY A 82 6.74 10.31 -16.79
N ALA A 83 6.59 9.00 -16.65
CA ALA A 83 6.74 8.05 -17.74
C ALA A 83 5.68 8.29 -18.83
N TYR A 84 4.42 8.40 -18.43
CA TYR A 84 3.33 8.68 -19.37
C TYR A 84 3.53 10.01 -20.11
N ALA A 85 3.87 11.08 -19.39
CA ALA A 85 4.11 12.39 -19.99
C ALA A 85 5.33 12.39 -20.92
N HIS A 86 6.39 11.65 -20.57
CA HIS A 86 7.58 11.51 -21.39
C HIS A 86 7.25 10.80 -22.71
N ASP A 87 6.56 9.66 -22.63
CA ASP A 87 6.25 8.83 -23.80
C ASP A 87 5.28 9.55 -24.74
N ALA A 88 4.23 10.19 -24.20
CA ALA A 88 3.32 11.02 -24.99
C ALA A 88 4.03 12.19 -25.68
N LEU A 89 5.00 12.82 -25.00
CA LEU A 89 5.75 13.92 -25.60
C LEU A 89 6.70 13.42 -26.70
N LEU A 90 7.40 12.30 -26.46
CA LEU A 90 8.31 11.67 -27.41
C LEU A 90 7.59 11.24 -28.69
N GLU A 91 6.38 10.71 -28.57
CA GLU A 91 5.53 10.36 -29.70
C GLU A 91 5.09 11.60 -30.50
N SER A 92 4.81 12.72 -29.82
CA SER A 92 4.33 13.95 -30.45
C SER A 92 5.44 14.81 -31.12
N ASP A 93 6.57 14.99 -30.45
CA ASP A 93 7.75 15.73 -30.92
C ASP A 93 9.03 15.17 -30.28
N PRO A 94 9.78 14.33 -31.01
CA PRO A 94 11.01 13.72 -30.50
C PRO A 94 12.15 14.71 -30.19
N LYS A 95 12.04 15.97 -30.61
CA LYS A 95 13.04 17.01 -30.38
C LYS A 95 12.58 18.05 -29.35
N ASP A 96 11.46 17.82 -28.68
CA ASP A 96 10.94 18.75 -27.69
C ASP A 96 11.95 18.94 -26.55
N SER A 97 12.35 20.19 -26.33
CA SER A 97 13.31 20.58 -25.30
C SER A 97 12.94 20.15 -23.86
N ARG A 98 11.66 19.86 -23.59
CA ARG A 98 11.15 19.42 -22.30
C ARG A 98 11.43 17.95 -21.99
N LEU A 99 11.72 17.12 -23.01
CA LEU A 99 11.94 15.67 -22.84
C LEU A 99 12.97 15.35 -21.76
N GLY A 100 14.12 16.05 -21.78
CA GLY A 100 15.17 15.84 -20.79
C GLY A 100 14.75 16.21 -19.35
N GLY A 101 13.89 17.23 -19.21
CA GLY A 101 13.35 17.64 -17.91
C GLY A 101 12.36 16.62 -17.35
N ILE A 102 11.45 16.12 -18.19
CA ILE A 102 10.46 15.12 -17.81
C ILE A 102 11.15 13.78 -17.50
N ALA A 103 12.12 13.36 -18.31
CA ALA A 103 12.92 12.17 -18.04
C ALA A 103 13.61 12.25 -16.68
N ARG A 104 14.27 13.38 -16.37
CA ARG A 104 14.92 13.58 -15.07
C ARG A 104 13.92 13.51 -13.91
N TRP A 105 12.74 14.12 -14.05
CA TRP A 105 11.70 14.08 -13.01
C TRP A 105 11.17 12.66 -12.79
N ARG A 106 10.89 11.92 -13.87
CA ARG A 106 10.51 10.51 -13.85
C ARG A 106 11.55 9.67 -13.11
N ASP A 107 12.82 9.77 -13.50
CA ASP A 107 13.90 8.94 -12.96
C ASP A 107 14.17 9.27 -11.48
N THR A 108 14.13 10.55 -11.12
CA THR A 108 14.27 10.99 -9.71
C THR A 108 13.12 10.45 -8.86
N SER A 109 11.89 10.51 -9.38
CA SER A 109 10.70 9.96 -8.70
C SER A 109 10.79 8.44 -8.55
N GLN A 110 11.38 7.74 -9.53
CA GLN A 110 11.62 6.29 -9.44
C GLN A 110 12.57 5.93 -8.31
N VAL A 111 13.68 6.67 -8.19
CA VAL A 111 14.65 6.47 -7.11
C VAL A 111 13.99 6.76 -5.76
N ALA A 112 13.25 7.85 -5.64
CA ALA A 112 12.51 8.20 -4.44
C ALA A 112 11.47 7.12 -4.08
N ALA A 113 10.76 6.58 -5.08
CA ALA A 113 9.82 5.49 -4.89
C ALA A 113 10.50 4.22 -4.40
N ALA A 114 11.63 3.83 -4.99
CA ALA A 114 12.38 2.65 -4.57
C ALA A 114 12.89 2.79 -3.12
N VAL A 115 13.44 3.96 -2.76
CA VAL A 115 13.90 4.25 -1.40
C VAL A 115 12.74 4.24 -0.41
N ALA A 116 11.63 4.91 -0.73
CA ALA A 116 10.44 4.94 0.11
C ALA A 116 9.85 3.54 0.30
N PHE A 117 9.82 2.74 -0.77
CA PHE A 117 9.33 1.35 -0.72
C PHE A 117 10.21 0.51 0.22
N VAL A 118 11.54 0.55 0.08
CA VAL A 118 12.42 -0.22 0.97
C VAL A 118 12.30 0.27 2.41
N ALA A 119 12.40 1.56 2.65
CA ALA A 119 12.40 2.11 4.01
C ALA A 119 11.05 1.89 4.72
N ILE A 120 9.93 2.18 4.05
CA ILE A 120 8.61 2.16 4.66
C ILE A 120 7.95 0.79 4.47
N ARG A 121 7.84 0.29 3.24
CA ARG A 121 7.07 -0.93 2.92
C ARG A 121 7.83 -2.22 3.24
N VAL A 122 9.17 -2.23 3.25
CA VAL A 122 9.95 -3.42 3.65
C VAL A 122 10.38 -3.33 5.11
N VAL A 123 11.23 -2.37 5.46
CA VAL A 123 11.82 -2.28 6.81
C VAL A 123 10.78 -1.80 7.82
N GLY A 124 10.12 -0.68 7.54
CA GLY A 124 9.11 -0.10 8.42
C GLY A 124 7.92 -1.05 8.64
N TRP A 125 7.48 -1.75 7.59
CA TRP A 125 6.36 -2.70 7.68
C TRP A 125 6.72 -3.90 8.54
N ALA A 126 7.93 -4.45 8.41
CA ALA A 126 8.41 -5.52 9.27
C ALA A 126 8.38 -5.10 10.75
N TRP A 127 8.89 -3.89 11.04
CA TRP A 127 8.89 -3.33 12.38
C TRP A 127 7.48 -3.09 12.92
N ALA A 128 6.59 -2.49 12.14
CA ALA A 128 5.20 -2.24 12.52
C ALA A 128 4.44 -3.54 12.77
N CYS A 129 4.62 -4.55 11.92
CA CYS A 129 4.05 -5.89 12.11
C CYS A 129 4.58 -6.57 13.37
N PHE A 130 5.89 -6.46 13.65
CA PHE A 130 6.47 -7.02 14.88
C PHE A 130 5.87 -6.38 16.13
N LEU A 131 5.75 -5.05 16.15
CA LEU A 131 5.13 -4.33 17.27
C LEU A 131 3.65 -4.65 17.43
N LEU A 132 2.90 -4.71 16.32
CA LEU A 132 1.50 -5.12 16.32
C LEU A 132 1.34 -6.55 16.86
N LEU A 133 2.19 -7.49 16.44
CA LEU A 133 2.18 -8.86 16.92
C LEU A 133 2.44 -8.92 18.43
N ARG A 134 3.51 -8.27 18.89
CA ARG A 134 3.89 -8.21 20.31
C ARG A 134 2.74 -7.65 21.15
N ASP A 135 2.18 -6.52 20.74
CA ASP A 135 1.14 -5.84 21.52
C ASP A 135 -0.18 -6.61 21.50
N THR A 136 -0.54 -7.20 20.36
CA THR A 136 -1.75 -8.04 20.24
C THR A 136 -1.64 -9.29 21.10
N LEU A 137 -0.50 -9.99 21.09
CA LEU A 137 -0.28 -11.18 21.93
C LEU A 137 -0.32 -10.88 23.43
N ARG A 138 0.07 -9.66 23.84
CA ARG A 138 -0.04 -9.23 25.24
C ARG A 138 -1.48 -8.92 25.64
N VAL A 139 -2.28 -8.35 24.73
CA VAL A 139 -3.66 -7.93 25.02
C VAL A 139 -4.65 -9.09 24.86
N LEU A 140 -4.43 -9.99 23.91
CA LEU A 140 -5.37 -11.07 23.57
C LEU A 140 -5.82 -11.94 24.77
N PRO A 141 -4.95 -12.30 25.75
CA PRO A 141 -5.38 -13.04 26.94
C PRO A 141 -6.30 -12.25 27.86
N LEU A 142 -6.17 -10.91 27.87
CA LEU A 142 -6.90 -9.99 28.76
C LEU A 142 -8.30 -9.65 28.24
N VAL A 143 -8.58 -9.92 26.96
CA VAL A 143 -9.88 -9.62 26.35
C VAL A 143 -10.89 -10.73 26.69
N PRO A 144 -12.08 -10.42 27.22
CA PRO A 144 -13.10 -11.43 27.54
C PRO A 144 -13.53 -12.23 26.29
N LEU A 145 -14.06 -13.45 26.48
CA LEU A 145 -14.50 -14.30 25.37
C LEU A 145 -15.61 -13.68 24.51
N SER A 146 -16.48 -12.87 25.12
CA SER A 146 -17.50 -12.07 24.44
C SER A 146 -16.94 -10.81 23.76
N GLY A 147 -15.66 -10.50 23.97
CA GLY A 147 -14.98 -9.35 23.40
C GLY A 147 -14.42 -9.61 21.99
N PRO A 148 -13.71 -8.63 21.40
CA PRO A 148 -13.26 -8.66 19.99
C PRO A 148 -12.05 -9.58 19.72
N ARG A 149 -11.96 -10.74 20.39
CA ARG A 149 -10.85 -11.70 20.23
C ARG A 149 -10.71 -12.18 18.79
N GLY A 150 -11.82 -12.35 18.09
CA GLY A 150 -11.83 -12.73 16.67
C GLY A 150 -11.16 -11.68 15.79
N LEU A 151 -11.48 -10.39 16.00
CA LEU A 151 -10.90 -9.28 15.24
C LEU A 151 -9.40 -9.12 15.50
N LEU A 152 -8.95 -9.31 16.75
CA LEU A 152 -7.52 -9.30 17.09
C LEU A 152 -6.75 -10.44 16.38
N LYS A 153 -7.31 -11.66 16.36
CA LYS A 153 -6.70 -12.78 15.62
C LYS A 153 -6.66 -12.52 14.12
N LEU A 154 -7.74 -11.98 13.57
CA LEU A 154 -7.84 -11.62 12.17
C LEU A 154 -6.76 -10.58 11.80
N GLN A 155 -6.56 -9.58 12.65
CA GLN A 155 -5.52 -8.56 12.48
C GLN A 155 -4.11 -9.15 12.43
N LEU A 156 -3.80 -10.16 13.25
CA LEU A 156 -2.52 -10.87 13.18
C LEU A 156 -2.33 -11.58 11.85
N GLY A 157 -3.37 -12.27 11.36
CA GLY A 157 -3.34 -12.95 10.07
C GLY A 157 -3.07 -11.97 8.93
N PHE A 158 -3.78 -10.83 8.91
CA PHE A 158 -3.57 -9.80 7.90
C PHE A 158 -2.20 -9.12 8.02
N ALA A 159 -1.68 -8.87 9.22
CA ALA A 159 -0.35 -8.30 9.39
C ALA A 159 0.73 -9.14 8.69
N LEU A 160 0.70 -10.47 8.90
CA LEU A 160 1.61 -11.40 8.26
C LEU A 160 1.36 -11.51 6.75
N GLY A 161 0.10 -11.59 6.34
CA GLY A 161 -0.29 -11.66 4.93
C GLY A 161 0.15 -10.44 4.13
N PHE A 162 -0.10 -9.24 4.65
CA PHE A 162 0.33 -8.00 4.01
C PHE A 162 1.84 -7.86 3.98
N TYR A 163 2.55 -8.22 5.06
CA TYR A 163 4.01 -8.18 5.02
C TYR A 163 4.56 -9.12 3.94
N SER A 164 4.00 -10.32 3.81
CA SER A 164 4.35 -11.26 2.74
C SER A 164 4.07 -10.67 1.36
N LEU A 165 2.97 -9.94 1.20
CA LEU A 165 2.62 -9.22 -0.02
C LEU A 165 3.62 -8.09 -0.34
N GLN A 166 4.08 -7.33 0.67
CA GLN A 166 5.11 -6.31 0.49
C GLN A 166 6.43 -6.93 0.01
N LEU A 167 6.84 -8.08 0.57
CA LEU A 167 8.03 -8.81 0.11
C LEU A 167 7.86 -9.35 -1.31
N TYR A 168 6.66 -9.83 -1.66
CA TYR A 168 6.35 -10.24 -3.02
C TYR A 168 6.51 -9.08 -4.01
N TRP A 169 5.94 -7.91 -3.72
CA TRP A 169 6.10 -6.73 -4.57
C TRP A 169 7.53 -6.20 -4.60
N PHE A 170 8.25 -6.25 -3.48
CA PHE A 170 9.67 -5.96 -3.46
C PHE A 170 10.44 -6.86 -4.41
N SER A 171 10.15 -8.17 -4.42
CA SER A 171 10.79 -9.10 -5.34
C SER A 171 10.52 -8.76 -6.80
N LYS A 172 9.30 -8.30 -7.13
CA LYS A 172 8.96 -7.81 -8.47
C LYS A 172 9.77 -6.55 -8.82
N LEU A 173 9.85 -5.59 -7.90
CA LEU A 173 10.62 -4.35 -8.09
C LEU A 173 12.11 -4.64 -8.34
N VAL A 174 12.70 -5.55 -7.55
CA VAL A 174 14.10 -5.96 -7.73
C VAL A 174 14.30 -6.62 -9.10
N ARG A 175 13.47 -7.60 -9.46
CA ARG A 175 13.55 -8.27 -10.77
C ARG A 175 13.43 -7.28 -11.92
N TYR A 176 12.47 -6.36 -11.81
CA TYR A 176 12.25 -5.31 -12.79
C TYR A 176 13.49 -4.44 -12.97
N THR A 177 14.00 -3.88 -11.86
CA THR A 177 15.20 -3.02 -11.86
C THR A 177 16.42 -3.72 -12.43
N LEU A 178 16.61 -5.01 -12.13
CA LEU A 178 17.72 -5.81 -12.67
C LEU A 178 17.57 -6.07 -14.17
N SER A 179 16.35 -6.22 -14.67
CA SER A 179 16.09 -6.55 -16.08
C SER A 179 16.03 -5.32 -17.00
N GLN A 180 15.55 -4.18 -16.52
CA GLN A 180 15.28 -2.98 -17.33
C GLN A 180 16.17 -1.78 -16.96
N GLY A 181 16.90 -1.84 -15.84
CA GLY A 181 17.63 -0.70 -15.31
C GLY A 181 16.72 0.39 -14.74
N PHE A 182 17.34 1.50 -14.33
CA PHE A 182 16.62 2.70 -13.92
C PHE A 182 16.06 3.43 -15.15
N GLY A 183 14.83 3.93 -15.05
CA GLY A 183 14.13 4.68 -16.10
C GLY A 183 13.39 3.82 -17.13
N GLY A 184 13.41 2.48 -17.00
CA GLY A 184 12.56 1.61 -17.80
C GLY A 184 11.07 1.92 -17.58
N SER A 185 10.23 1.61 -18.58
CA SER A 185 8.77 1.53 -18.43
C SER A 185 8.35 0.09 -18.11
N ARG A 186 7.25 -0.08 -17.38
CA ARG A 186 6.72 -1.41 -17.07
C ARG A 186 5.94 -1.93 -18.28
N THR A 187 6.18 -3.17 -18.68
CA THR A 187 5.63 -3.75 -19.93
C THR A 187 4.23 -4.36 -19.77
N ASP A 188 3.47 -3.95 -18.75
CA ASP A 188 2.20 -4.59 -18.41
C ASP A 188 1.07 -4.37 -19.42
#